data_AF-A0A2V6RSB7-F1
#
_entry.id   AF-A0A2V6RSB7-F1
#
_cell.length_a   1.000
_cell.length_b   1.000
_cell.length_c   1.000
_cell.angle_alpha   90.00
_cell.angle_beta   90.00
_cell.angle_gamma   90.00
#
_symmetry.space_group_name_H-M   'P 1'
#
loop_
_entity.id
_entity.type
_entity.pdbx_description
1 polymer ?
#
loop_
_entity_poly.entity_id
_entity_poly.type
_entity_poly.pdbx_seq_one_letter_code
_entity_poly.pdbx_strand_id
1 'polypeptide(L)'
;MVKVTFTLDEATIDRLRRTAARVRKPQSQVVREAVKDYAERVGKLSEEERTRLLKLFDTVVPAIPLRPVARVDAELRAIRAARRRGGRRQGRRAR
;
A
#
# COMPACT_ATOMS: atom_id res chain seq x y z
N MET A 1 11.81 -30.51 1.16
CA MET A 1 12.38 -29.42 1.97
C MET A 1 13.50 -28.79 1.15
N VAL A 2 13.50 -27.46 0.95
CA VAL A 2 14.52 -26.75 0.18
C VAL A 2 15.51 -26.12 1.15
N LYS A 3 16.82 -26.32 0.93
CA LYS A 3 17.88 -25.68 1.73
C LYS A 3 18.24 -24.34 1.09
N VAL A 4 18.29 -23.30 1.91
CA VAL A 4 18.65 -21.94 1.49
C VAL A 4 19.66 -21.40 2.49
N THR A 5 20.61 -20.61 2.01
CA THR A 5 21.61 -19.91 2.83
C THR A 5 21.25 -18.43 2.88
N PHE A 6 21.21 -17.85 4.08
CA PHE A 6 20.95 -16.43 4.29
C PHE A 6 22.08 -15.83 5.12
N THR A 7 22.37 -14.56 4.86
CA THR A 7 23.22 -13.74 5.73
C THR A 7 22.30 -12.96 6.66
N LEU A 8 22.52 -13.09 7.97
CA LEU A 8 21.80 -12.37 9.00
C LEU A 8 22.82 -11.67 9.91
N ASP A 9 22.45 -10.53 10.47
CA ASP A 9 23.28 -9.87 11.47
C ASP A 9 23.36 -10.69 12.77
N GLU A 10 24.40 -10.44 13.55
CA GLU A 10 24.69 -11.18 14.78
C GLU A 10 23.55 -11.08 15.80
N ALA A 11 22.95 -9.89 15.95
CA ALA A 11 21.85 -9.67 16.87
C ALA A 11 20.60 -10.49 16.47
N THR A 12 20.31 -10.61 15.17
CA THR A 12 19.22 -11.46 14.65
C THR A 12 19.48 -12.95 14.88
N ILE A 13 20.71 -13.43 14.67
CA ILE A 13 21.07 -14.83 14.95
C ILE A 13 20.92 -15.15 16.44
N ASP A 14 21.37 -14.25 17.33
CA ASP A 14 21.23 -14.44 18.77
C ASP A 14 19.77 -14.41 19.23
N ARG A 15 18.94 -13.57 18.60
CA ARG A 15 17.50 -13.58 18.83
C ARG A 15 16.89 -14.91 18.38
N LEU A 16 17.24 -15.40 17.19
CA LEU A 16 16.74 -16.67 16.67
C LEU A 16 17.10 -17.85 17.58
N ARG A 17 18.36 -17.93 18.04
CA ARG A 17 18.84 -18.96 18.97
C ARG A 17 18.09 -18.93 20.30
N ARG A 18 17.94 -17.75 20.90
CA ARG A 18 17.21 -17.58 22.18
C ARG A 18 15.73 -17.95 22.03
N THR A 19 15.09 -17.49 20.97
CA THR A 19 13.68 -17.83 20.70
C THR A 19 13.51 -19.33 20.51
N ALA A 20 14.33 -19.96 19.66
CA ALA A 20 14.31 -21.40 19.42
C ALA A 20 14.48 -22.21 20.72
N ALA A 21 15.41 -21.82 21.58
CA ALA A 21 15.59 -22.44 22.90
C ALA A 21 14.36 -22.28 23.79
N ARG A 22 13.78 -21.06 23.86
CA ARG A 22 12.60 -20.76 24.66
C ARG A 22 11.37 -21.55 24.23
N VAL A 23 11.15 -21.69 22.92
CA VAL A 23 10.00 -22.43 22.39
C VAL A 23 10.28 -23.92 22.19
N ARG A 24 11.49 -24.39 22.52
CA ARG A 24 11.95 -25.78 22.34
C ARG A 24 11.73 -26.32 20.90
N LYS A 25 11.99 -25.47 19.90
CA LYS A 25 11.87 -25.83 18.46
C LYS A 25 13.20 -25.64 17.75
N PRO A 26 13.48 -26.40 16.67
CA PRO A 26 14.62 -26.14 15.80
C PRO A 26 14.57 -24.73 15.20
N GLN A 27 15.73 -24.09 15.00
CA GLN A 27 15.81 -22.75 14.40
C GLN A 27 15.14 -22.68 13.02
N SER A 28 15.26 -23.74 12.20
CA SER A 28 14.60 -23.82 10.89
C SER A 28 13.07 -23.78 11.01
N GLN A 29 12.49 -24.28 12.11
CA GLN A 29 11.06 -24.20 12.36
C GLN A 29 10.65 -22.78 12.78
N VAL A 30 11.44 -22.13 13.64
CA VAL A 30 11.20 -20.73 14.03
C VAL A 30 11.26 -19.81 12.82
N VAL A 31 12.22 -20.01 11.91
CA VAL A 31 12.31 -19.24 10.66
C VAL A 31 11.07 -19.47 9.79
N ARG A 32 10.57 -20.71 9.67
CA ARG A 32 9.33 -20.98 8.91
C ARG A 32 8.12 -20.27 9.51
N GLU A 33 7.97 -20.31 10.83
CA GLU A 33 6.89 -19.63 11.55
C GLU A 33 7.00 -18.11 11.37
N ALA A 34 8.20 -17.53 11.52
CA ALA A 34 8.42 -16.11 11.30
C ALA A 34 8.13 -15.66 9.85
N VAL A 35 8.50 -16.46 8.84
CA VAL A 35 8.19 -16.17 7.44
C VAL A 35 6.69 -16.23 7.19
N LYS A 36 5.99 -17.21 7.78
CA LYS A 36 4.52 -17.29 7.70
C LYS A 36 3.87 -16.07 8.33
N ASP A 37 4.25 -15.71 9.55
CA ASP A 37 3.73 -14.54 10.26
C ASP A 37 4.01 -13.24 9.49
N TYR A 38 5.21 -13.12 8.91
CA TYR A 38 5.57 -11.98 8.09
C TYR A 38 4.73 -11.93 6.80
N ALA A 39 4.55 -13.06 6.10
CA ALA A 39 3.72 -13.14 4.90
C ALA A 39 2.23 -12.81 5.20
N GLU A 40 1.70 -13.27 6.33
CA GLU A 40 0.34 -12.93 6.77
C GLU A 40 0.19 -11.43 7.08
N ARG A 41 1.25 -10.77 7.54
CA ARG A 41 1.30 -9.30 7.72
C ARG A 41 1.46 -8.56 6.40
N VAL A 42 2.23 -9.08 5.45
CA VAL A 42 2.58 -8.40 4.18
C VAL A 42 1.39 -8.24 3.21
N GLY A 43 0.22 -8.78 3.52
CA GLY A 43 -1.03 -8.56 2.75
C GLY A 43 -2.13 -7.82 3.49
N LYS A 44 -1.94 -7.46 4.77
CA LYS A 44 -2.96 -6.82 5.61
C LYS A 44 -2.52 -5.41 5.97
N LEU A 45 -3.43 -4.45 5.86
CA LEU A 45 -3.21 -3.10 6.37
C LEU A 45 -2.79 -3.21 7.84
N SER A 46 -1.74 -2.48 8.24
CA SER A 46 -1.45 -2.30 9.67
C SER A 46 -2.66 -1.68 10.37
N GLU A 47 -2.80 -1.86 11.68
CA GLU A 47 -3.92 -1.26 12.42
C GLU A 47 -3.97 0.28 12.29
N GLU A 48 -2.80 0.92 12.17
CA GLU A 48 -2.69 2.36 11.91
C GLU A 48 -3.22 2.72 10.51
N GLU A 49 -2.80 2.00 9.47
CA GLU A 49 -3.29 2.21 8.10
C GLU A 49 -4.78 1.91 7.97
N ARG A 50 -5.26 0.85 8.63
CA ARG A 50 -6.67 0.50 8.71
C ARG A 50 -7.48 1.63 9.33
N THR A 51 -7.04 2.13 10.48
CA THR A 51 -7.71 3.24 11.19
C THR A 51 -7.72 4.50 10.34
N ARG A 52 -6.60 4.82 9.67
CA ARG A 52 -6.49 5.96 8.76
C ARG A 52 -7.45 5.84 7.58
N LEU A 53 -7.54 4.68 6.95
CA LEU A 53 -8.43 4.45 5.80
C LEU A 53 -9.90 4.45 6.20
N LEU A 54 -10.26 3.90 7.37
CA LEU A 54 -11.62 3.98 7.90
C LEU A 54 -12.01 5.43 8.20
N LYS A 55 -11.12 6.21 8.82
CA LYS A 55 -11.36 7.65 9.03
C LYS A 55 -11.59 8.39 7.71
N LEU A 56 -10.81 8.07 6.67
CA LEU A 56 -10.98 8.66 5.35
C LEU A 56 -12.34 8.27 4.74
N PHE A 57 -12.75 7.01 4.87
CA PHE A 57 -14.06 6.53 4.43
C PHE A 57 -15.19 7.31 5.12
N ASP A 58 -15.16 7.39 6.45
CA ASP A 58 -16.17 8.10 7.25
C ASP A 58 -16.22 9.60 6.94
N THR A 59 -15.10 10.19 6.50
CA THR A 59 -15.04 11.61 6.13
C THR A 59 -15.56 11.85 4.71
N VAL A 60 -15.12 11.02 3.76
CA VAL A 60 -15.32 11.28 2.33
C VAL A 60 -16.69 10.80 1.87
N VAL A 61 -17.12 9.61 2.29
CA VAL A 61 -18.36 8.99 1.80
C VAL A 61 -19.60 9.86 2.09
N PRO A 62 -19.80 10.40 3.29
CA PRO A 62 -20.93 11.30 3.56
C PRO A 62 -20.86 12.61 2.78
N ALA A 63 -19.65 13.06 2.43
CA ALA A 63 -19.44 14.29 1.67
C ALA A 63 -19.64 14.11 0.15
N ILE A 64 -19.90 12.89 -0.34
CA ILE A 64 -20.15 12.65 -1.76
C ILE A 64 -21.51 13.25 -2.15
N PRO A 65 -21.57 14.27 -3.02
CA PRO A 65 -22.83 14.84 -3.44
C PRO A 65 -23.60 13.86 -4.32
N LEU A 66 -24.90 13.71 -4.06
CA LEU A 66 -25.81 12.92 -4.89
C LEU A 66 -26.01 13.62 -6.25
N ARG A 67 -25.16 13.30 -7.22
CA ARG A 67 -25.23 13.81 -8.60
C ARG A 67 -25.26 12.63 -9.59
N PRO A 68 -26.08 12.68 -10.64
CA PRO A 68 -26.05 11.67 -11.70
C PRO A 68 -24.67 11.61 -12.36
N VAL A 69 -24.18 10.39 -12.62
CA VAL A 69 -22.87 10.13 -13.25
C VAL A 69 -22.70 10.94 -14.55
N ALA A 70 -23.75 11.03 -15.37
CA ALA A 70 -23.75 11.79 -16.62
C ALA A 70 -23.36 13.27 -16.45
N ARG A 71 -23.71 13.89 -15.31
CA ARG A 71 -23.36 15.29 -15.00
C ARG A 71 -21.88 15.43 -14.69
N VAL A 72 -21.31 14.48 -13.94
CA VAL A 72 -19.88 14.42 -13.64
C VAL A 72 -19.08 14.17 -14.93
N ASP A 73 -19.55 13.30 -15.81
CA ASP A 73 -18.89 13.03 -17.09
C ASP A 73 -18.88 14.26 -18.02
N ALA A 74 -19.99 15.00 -18.08
CA ALA A 74 -20.05 16.26 -18.83
C ALA A 74 -19.05 17.29 -18.29
N GLU A 75 -18.96 17.41 -16.97
CA GLU A 75 -18.01 18.29 -16.28
C GLU A 75 -16.54 17.89 -16.57
N LEU A 76 -16.21 16.61 -16.45
CA LEU A 76 -14.88 16.10 -16.78
C LEU A 76 -14.52 16.33 -18.25
N ARG A 77 -15.47 16.15 -19.18
CA ARG A 77 -15.26 16.46 -20.61
C ARG A 77 -14.97 17.94 -20.83
N ALA A 78 -15.69 18.83 -20.16
CA ALA A 78 -15.47 20.28 -20.25
C ALA A 78 -14.07 20.67 -19.73
N ILE A 79 -13.65 20.16 -18.57
CA ILE A 79 -12.32 20.41 -18.01
C ILE A 79 -11.22 19.91 -18.97
N ARG A 80 -11.36 18.70 -19.51
CA ARG A 80 -10.40 18.14 -20.49
C ARG A 80 -10.37 18.95 -21.79
N ALA A 81 -11.51 19.45 -22.27
CA ALA A 81 -11.57 20.32 -23.44
C ALA A 81 -10.88 21.67 -23.18
N ALA A 82 -11.10 22.28 -22.01
CA ALA A 82 -10.45 23.53 -21.61
C ALA A 82 -8.92 23.38 -21.54
N ARG A 83 -8.42 22.30 -20.93
CA ARG A 83 -6.97 21.97 -20.90
C ARG A 83 -6.38 21.84 -22.31
N ARG A 84 -7.11 21.22 -23.24
CA ARG A 84 -6.68 21.08 -24.64
C ARG A 84 -6.68 22.41 -25.41
N ARG A 85 -7.51 23.38 -25.02
CA ARG A 85 -7.57 24.71 -25.66
C ARG A 85 -6.47 25.66 -25.16
N GLY A 86 -6.11 25.61 -23.87
CA GLY A 86 -5.11 26.50 -23.25
C GLY A 86 -3.64 26.18 -23.56
N GLY A 87 -3.29 24.91 -23.79
CA GLY A 87 -1.87 24.51 -23.91
C GLY A 87 -1.25 24.55 -25.31
N ARG A 88 -2.04 24.68 -26.39
CA ARG A 88 -1.51 24.49 -27.77
C ARG A 88 -1.87 25.58 -28.80
N ARG A 89 -2.61 26.63 -28.45
CA ARG A 89 -3.04 27.66 -29.42
C ARG A 89 -2.44 29.06 -29.25
N GLN A 90 -1.53 29.26 -28.29
CA GLN A 90 -0.83 30.54 -28.12
C GLN A 90 0.63 30.54 -28.60
N GLY A 91 1.09 29.45 -29.24
CA GLY A 91 2.46 29.34 -29.77
C GLY A 91 2.62 29.65 -31.27
N ARG A 92 1.62 30.20 -31.95
CA ARG A 92 1.74 30.56 -33.38
C ARG A 92 0.94 31.80 -33.75
N ARG A 93 1.36 32.94 -33.19
CA ARG A 93 1.22 34.26 -33.82
C ARG A 93 2.32 35.18 -33.27
N ALA A 94 3.54 34.91 -33.71
CA ALA A 94 4.62 35.88 -33.76
C ALA A 94 5.13 35.86 -35.19
N ARG A 95 4.57 36.75 -36.02
CA ARG A 95 5.11 37.36 -37.23
C ARG A 95 4.09 38.36 -37.74
#